data_AF-A0A090D9R9-F1
#
_entry.id   AF-A0A090D9R9-F1
#
_cell.length_a   1.000
_cell.length_b   1.000
_cell.length_c   1.000
_cell.angle_alpha   90.00
_cell.angle_beta   90.00
_cell.angle_gamma   90.00
#
_symmetry.space_group_name_H-M   'P 1'
#
loop_
_entity.id
_entity.type
_entity.pdbx_description
1 polymer ?
#
loop_
_entity_poly.entity_id
_entity_poly.type
_entity_poly.pdbx_seq_one_letter_code
_entity_poly.pdbx_strand_id
1 'polypeptide(L)'
;MSKFVVIVFPTETKAYEATRALQELHAEGSLTLYGMAVIAKDAEGHFGVKETADEGPLGTAVGALVGGLIGLVGGPAGVLVGMTGGTLVGSMTDLFNYGVGEDFIWKVSKTMLEAGKTAVVAEVTENWTTPLDARMEALGGTVMRTWRADFEDEQIAKELAARRAELQELQAEYAKANADAKARLKAKLDQAKSDINQAEKRLQTRLETMETELHAKIAELEKQRAAAQAEAKQKINQRIAALRADLETRSGKLKQAWALTKEALAA
;
A
#
# COMPACT_ATOMS: atom_id res chain seq x y z
N MET A 1 -2.20 -8.54 9.18
CA MET A 1 -2.04 -7.64 8.03
C MET A 1 -3.16 -7.86 7.04
N SER A 2 -3.57 -6.79 6.36
CA SER A 2 -4.45 -6.86 5.19
C SER A 2 -3.70 -7.39 3.96
N LYS A 3 -4.45 -7.81 2.95
CA LYS A 3 -3.98 -8.27 1.66
C LYS A 3 -4.68 -7.48 0.56
N PHE A 4 -4.01 -7.35 -0.57
CA PHE A 4 -4.70 -7.02 -1.81
C PHE A 4 -5.19 -8.29 -2.48
N VAL A 5 -6.42 -8.22 -2.97
CA VAL A 5 -7.04 -9.27 -3.78
C VAL A 5 -7.42 -8.65 -5.11
N VAL A 6 -6.99 -9.28 -6.19
CA VAL A 6 -7.46 -8.97 -7.54
C VAL A 6 -8.23 -10.16 -8.06
N ILE A 7 -9.47 -9.92 -8.48
CA ILE A 7 -10.39 -10.97 -8.88
C ILE A 7 -10.83 -10.67 -10.30
N VAL A 8 -10.43 -11.52 -11.26
CA VAL A 8 -10.70 -11.32 -12.69
C VAL A 8 -11.93 -12.11 -13.10
N PHE A 9 -12.82 -11.44 -13.82
CA PHE A 9 -14.09 -11.95 -14.31
C PHE A 9 -14.21 -11.81 -15.84
N PRO A 10 -15.01 -12.69 -16.48
CA PRO A 10 -15.23 -12.61 -17.93
C PRO A 10 -16.07 -11.41 -18.35
N THR A 11 -16.87 -10.82 -17.45
CA THR A 11 -17.76 -9.70 -17.77
C THR A 11 -17.85 -8.69 -16.63
N GLU A 12 -18.20 -7.45 -17.00
CA GLU A 12 -18.44 -6.35 -16.06
C GLU A 12 -19.58 -6.67 -15.07
N THR A 13 -20.65 -7.31 -15.54
CA THR A 13 -21.76 -7.76 -14.69
C THR A 13 -21.29 -8.68 -13.57
N LYS A 14 -20.40 -9.64 -13.88
CA LYS A 14 -19.86 -10.56 -12.87
C LYS A 14 -18.94 -9.87 -11.88
N ALA A 15 -18.19 -8.86 -12.32
CA ALA A 15 -17.41 -8.04 -11.40
C ALA A 15 -18.31 -7.27 -10.40
N TYR A 16 -19.44 -6.70 -10.85
CA TYR A 16 -20.38 -6.04 -9.95
C TYR A 16 -21.15 -7.01 -9.04
N GLU A 17 -21.43 -8.25 -9.48
CA GLU A 17 -21.92 -9.30 -8.57
C GLU A 17 -20.89 -9.62 -7.49
N ALA A 18 -19.61 -9.61 -7.84
CA ALA A 18 -18.52 -9.87 -6.90
C ALA A 18 -18.32 -8.74 -5.88
N THR A 19 -18.49 -7.47 -6.24
CA THR A 19 -18.42 -6.37 -5.26
C THR A 19 -19.49 -6.52 -4.19
N ARG A 20 -20.72 -6.92 -4.58
CA ARG A 20 -21.80 -7.24 -3.64
C ARG A 20 -21.45 -8.42 -2.76
N ALA A 21 -20.92 -9.50 -3.33
CA ALA A 21 -20.50 -10.68 -2.55
C ALA A 21 -19.37 -10.34 -1.54
N LEU A 22 -18.45 -9.43 -1.88
CA LEU A 22 -17.44 -8.93 -0.93
C LEU A 22 -18.06 -8.11 0.21
N GLN A 23 -19.06 -7.27 -0.08
CA GLN A 23 -19.80 -6.53 0.93
C GLN A 23 -20.59 -7.46 1.86
N GLU A 24 -21.18 -8.52 1.33
CA GLU A 24 -21.86 -9.56 2.13
C GLU A 24 -20.87 -10.29 3.05
N LEU A 25 -19.72 -10.72 2.52
CA LEU A 25 -18.67 -11.36 3.33
C LEU A 25 -18.12 -10.42 4.42
N HIS A 26 -18.08 -9.11 4.14
CA HIS A 26 -17.82 -8.09 5.16
C HIS A 26 -18.95 -8.10 6.20
N ALA A 27 -20.21 -7.98 5.82
CA ALA A 27 -21.33 -7.94 6.77
C ALA A 27 -21.40 -9.19 7.68
N GLU A 28 -21.07 -10.37 7.13
CA GLU A 28 -21.00 -11.64 7.86
C GLU A 28 -19.81 -11.76 8.82
N GLY A 29 -18.80 -10.88 8.70
CA GLY A 29 -17.55 -10.95 9.44
C GLY A 29 -16.55 -11.98 8.90
N SER A 30 -16.88 -12.66 7.79
CA SER A 30 -16.00 -13.62 7.11
C SER A 30 -14.67 -12.97 6.70
N LEU A 31 -14.73 -11.72 6.23
CA LEU A 31 -13.58 -10.84 5.98
C LEU A 31 -13.90 -9.42 6.44
N THR A 32 -12.93 -8.52 6.37
CA THR A 32 -13.15 -7.07 6.49
C THR A 32 -12.65 -6.43 5.22
N LEU A 33 -13.56 -5.81 4.48
CA LEU A 33 -13.28 -5.00 3.30
C LEU A 33 -12.92 -3.58 3.73
N TYR A 34 -11.77 -3.06 3.31
CA TYR A 34 -11.36 -1.67 3.60
C TYR A 34 -11.60 -0.74 2.42
N GLY A 35 -11.37 -1.22 1.20
CA GLY A 35 -11.66 -0.49 -0.03
C GLY A 35 -11.72 -1.44 -1.20
N MET A 36 -12.37 -1.01 -2.28
CA MET A 36 -12.44 -1.74 -3.53
C MET A 36 -12.56 -0.81 -4.73
N ALA A 37 -12.14 -1.29 -5.89
CA ALA A 37 -12.29 -0.62 -7.17
C ALA A 37 -12.58 -1.65 -8.26
N VAL A 38 -13.22 -1.21 -9.34
CA VAL A 38 -13.48 -2.05 -10.53
C VAL A 38 -12.73 -1.47 -11.71
N ILE A 39 -11.92 -2.30 -12.36
CA ILE A 39 -11.18 -1.95 -13.57
C ILE A 39 -11.58 -2.90 -14.69
N ALA A 40 -11.62 -2.40 -15.92
CA ALA A 40 -11.85 -3.21 -17.11
C ALA A 40 -10.73 -2.99 -18.12
N LYS A 41 -10.48 -3.99 -18.95
CA LYS A 41 -9.63 -3.84 -20.12
C LYS A 41 -10.49 -3.92 -21.35
N ASP A 42 -10.46 -2.89 -22.19
CA ASP A 42 -11.25 -2.85 -23.40
C ASP A 42 -10.69 -3.79 -24.49
N ALA A 43 -11.39 -3.88 -25.62
CA ALA A 43 -11.00 -4.71 -26.76
C ALA A 43 -9.68 -4.27 -27.41
N GLU A 44 -9.31 -2.99 -27.23
CA GLU A 44 -8.08 -2.38 -27.75
C GLU A 44 -6.89 -2.58 -26.80
N GLY A 45 -7.14 -3.13 -25.61
CA GLY A 45 -6.15 -3.44 -24.59
C GLY A 45 -5.89 -2.28 -23.62
N HIS A 46 -6.66 -1.20 -23.68
CA HIS A 46 -6.57 -0.09 -22.74
C HIS A 46 -7.30 -0.42 -21.44
N PHE A 47 -6.77 0.11 -20.34
CA PHE A 47 -7.42 -0.01 -19.05
C PHE A 47 -8.38 1.16 -18.83
N GLY A 48 -9.58 0.86 -18.35
CA GLY A 48 -10.56 1.83 -17.88
C GLY A 48 -10.96 1.54 -16.44
N VAL A 49 -11.12 2.60 -15.64
CA VAL A 49 -11.71 2.49 -14.30
C VAL A 49 -13.23 2.58 -14.43
N LYS A 50 -13.92 1.59 -13.87
CA LYS A 50 -15.39 1.49 -13.87
C LYS A 50 -15.99 1.95 -12.55
N GLU A 51 -15.26 1.73 -11.46
CA GLU A 51 -15.61 2.19 -10.12
C GLU A 51 -14.31 2.51 -9.38
N THR A 52 -14.21 3.73 -8.84
CA THR A 52 -13.04 4.16 -8.07
C THR A 52 -13.06 3.62 -6.65
N ALA A 53 -11.88 3.53 -6.05
CA ALA A 53 -11.79 3.30 -4.60
C ALA A 53 -12.44 4.43 -3.81
N ASP A 54 -12.95 4.10 -2.63
CA ASP A 54 -13.50 5.07 -1.68
C ASP A 54 -12.50 6.22 -1.42
N GLU A 55 -13.00 7.44 -1.23
CA GLU A 55 -12.13 8.55 -0.87
C GLU A 55 -11.60 8.40 0.57
N GLY A 56 -10.35 8.84 0.79
CA GLY A 56 -9.72 8.85 2.10
C GLY A 56 -8.83 7.64 2.39
N PRO A 57 -8.38 7.49 3.65
CA PRO A 57 -7.24 6.64 4.00
C PRO A 57 -7.46 5.13 3.77
N LEU A 58 -8.70 4.67 3.61
CA LEU A 58 -9.00 3.27 3.30
C LEU A 58 -8.91 2.94 1.80
N GLY A 59 -9.19 3.91 0.93
CA GLY A 59 -9.16 3.69 -0.51
C GLY A 59 -7.85 4.10 -1.18
N THR A 60 -7.01 4.91 -0.54
CA THR A 60 -5.69 5.30 -1.09
C THR A 60 -4.84 4.09 -1.49
N ALA A 61 -4.83 3.04 -0.67
CA ALA A 61 -4.05 1.84 -0.94
C ALA A 61 -4.54 1.08 -2.19
N VAL A 62 -5.87 0.97 -2.36
CA VAL A 62 -6.49 0.35 -3.53
C VAL A 62 -6.30 1.22 -4.77
N GLY A 63 -6.46 2.55 -4.64
CA GLY A 63 -6.22 3.51 -5.70
C GLY A 63 -4.79 3.48 -6.22
N ALA A 64 -3.81 3.37 -5.33
CA ALA A 64 -2.40 3.20 -5.70
C ALA A 64 -2.19 1.91 -6.50
N LEU A 65 -2.70 0.76 -6.03
CA LEU A 65 -2.59 -0.50 -6.76
C LEU A 65 -3.25 -0.43 -8.14
N VAL A 66 -4.46 0.13 -8.24
CA VAL A 66 -5.15 0.35 -9.51
C VAL A 66 -4.32 1.24 -10.44
N GLY A 67 -3.80 2.36 -9.94
CA GLY A 67 -2.91 3.25 -10.68
C GLY A 67 -1.68 2.52 -11.24
N GLY A 68 -1.13 1.57 -10.49
CA GLY A 68 0.03 0.77 -10.93
C GLY A 68 -0.29 -0.24 -11.99
N LEU A 69 -1.42 -0.94 -11.85
CA LEU A 69 -1.92 -1.87 -12.86
C LEU A 69 -2.13 -1.16 -14.20
N ILE A 70 -2.63 0.08 -14.17
CA ILE A 70 -2.84 0.91 -15.36
C ILE A 70 -1.51 1.45 -15.88
N GLY A 71 -0.68 2.04 -15.01
CA GLY A 71 0.57 2.70 -15.37
C GLY A 71 1.61 1.77 -16.00
N LEU A 72 1.71 0.53 -15.52
CA LEU A 72 2.65 -0.46 -16.07
C LEU A 72 2.34 -0.87 -17.52
N VAL A 73 1.06 -0.83 -17.92
CA VAL A 73 0.66 -1.26 -19.28
C VAL A 73 0.45 -0.09 -20.23
N GLY A 74 -0.06 1.05 -19.74
CA GLY A 74 -0.40 2.20 -20.57
C GLY A 74 0.74 3.21 -20.78
N GLY A 75 1.74 3.24 -19.89
CA GLY A 75 2.65 4.40 -19.81
C GLY A 75 1.90 5.71 -19.49
N PRO A 76 2.58 6.87 -19.42
CA PRO A 76 1.94 8.16 -19.10
C PRO A 76 0.85 8.60 -20.11
N ALA A 77 0.74 7.93 -21.26
CA ALA A 77 -0.23 8.25 -22.32
C ALA A 77 -1.43 7.28 -22.41
N GLY A 78 -1.44 6.15 -21.67
CA GLY A 78 -2.40 5.06 -21.86
C GLY A 78 -3.61 5.06 -20.91
N VAL A 79 -3.87 6.16 -20.21
CA VAL A 79 -5.06 6.32 -19.36
C VAL A 79 -6.19 6.93 -20.19
N LEU A 80 -7.12 6.11 -20.68
CA LEU A 80 -8.40 6.65 -21.16
C LEU A 80 -9.30 6.87 -19.93
N VAL A 81 -9.39 8.12 -19.48
CA VAL A 81 -10.28 8.51 -18.38
C VAL A 81 -11.74 8.31 -18.83
N GLY A 82 -12.37 7.23 -18.40
CA GLY A 82 -13.80 7.02 -18.53
C GLY A 82 -14.57 7.97 -17.61
N MET A 83 -15.40 8.83 -18.19
CA MET A 83 -16.10 9.94 -17.52
C MET A 83 -17.29 9.49 -16.65
N THR A 84 -17.09 8.71 -15.59
CA THR A 84 -18.12 8.54 -14.54
C THR A 84 -17.49 8.35 -13.16
N GLY A 85 -16.93 9.44 -12.61
CA GLY A 85 -16.66 9.56 -11.17
C GLY A 85 -15.22 9.32 -10.78
N GLY A 86 -14.46 10.40 -10.59
CA GLY A 86 -13.25 10.42 -9.77
C GLY A 86 -11.93 10.56 -10.54
N THR A 87 -11.12 11.52 -10.10
CA THR A 87 -9.73 11.70 -10.49
C THR A 87 -8.90 10.51 -10.01
N LEU A 88 -8.17 9.84 -10.91
CA LEU A 88 -7.06 8.96 -10.55
C LEU A 88 -5.92 9.81 -9.94
N VAL A 89 -6.05 10.18 -8.67
CA VAL A 89 -4.97 10.86 -7.93
C VAL A 89 -4.13 9.80 -7.24
N GLY A 90 -3.12 9.32 -7.95
CA GLY A 90 -2.01 8.58 -7.37
C GLY A 90 -0.77 8.97 -8.14
N SER A 91 0.24 9.52 -7.46
CA SER A 91 1.53 9.77 -8.11
C SER A 91 2.19 8.42 -8.42
N MET A 92 2.86 8.28 -9.57
CA MET A 92 3.63 7.05 -9.87
C MET A 92 4.71 6.76 -8.80
N THR A 93 5.09 7.77 -8.01
CA THR A 93 6.00 7.65 -6.87
C THR A 93 5.37 6.96 -5.64
N ASP A 94 4.04 7.03 -5.45
CA ASP A 94 3.34 6.31 -4.37
C ASP A 94 3.18 4.81 -4.66
N LEU A 95 3.49 4.39 -5.89
CA LEU A 95 3.25 3.04 -6.39
C LEU A 95 4.11 1.96 -5.75
N PHE A 96 5.39 2.28 -5.53
CA PHE A 96 6.35 1.37 -4.90
C PHE A 96 6.18 1.29 -3.38
N ASN A 97 5.41 2.21 -2.79
CA ASN A 97 5.29 2.37 -1.34
C ASN A 97 4.32 1.38 -0.69
N TYR A 98 3.34 0.88 -1.44
CA TYR A 98 2.40 -0.16 -0.97
C TYR A 98 2.89 -1.59 -1.22
N GLY A 99 4.09 -1.72 -1.82
CA GLY A 99 4.87 -2.94 -1.94
C GLY A 99 4.15 -4.15 -2.51
N VAL A 100 3.31 -3.89 -3.50
CA VAL A 100 2.86 -4.92 -4.40
C VAL A 100 4.00 -5.20 -5.39
N GLY A 101 4.48 -6.45 -5.43
CA GLY A 101 5.61 -6.81 -6.28
C GLY A 101 5.31 -6.53 -7.76
N GLU A 102 6.30 -6.04 -8.51
CA GLU A 102 6.19 -5.80 -9.95
C GLU A 102 5.70 -7.05 -10.68
N ASP A 103 6.15 -8.24 -10.27
CA ASP A 103 5.70 -9.53 -10.79
C ASP A 103 4.18 -9.74 -10.63
N PHE A 104 3.59 -9.30 -9.51
CA PHE A 104 2.15 -9.38 -9.28
C PHE A 104 1.41 -8.43 -10.22
N ILE A 105 1.85 -7.16 -10.29
CA ILE A 105 1.25 -6.15 -11.16
C ILE A 105 1.33 -6.60 -12.63
N TRP A 106 2.50 -7.11 -13.04
CA TRP A 106 2.73 -7.64 -14.37
C TRP A 106 1.82 -8.84 -14.66
N LYS A 107 1.75 -9.83 -13.76
CA LYS A 107 0.92 -11.02 -13.95
C LYS A 107 -0.57 -10.67 -14.05
N VAL A 108 -1.07 -9.78 -13.20
CA VAL A 108 -2.46 -9.33 -13.28
C VAL A 108 -2.72 -8.59 -14.59
N SER A 109 -1.87 -7.62 -14.92
CA SER A 109 -2.12 -6.69 -16.03
C SER A 109 -1.87 -7.26 -17.43
N LYS A 110 -0.91 -8.19 -17.55
CA LYS A 110 -0.53 -8.82 -18.83
C LYS A 110 -1.10 -10.22 -19.01
N THR A 111 -1.25 -11.00 -17.94
CA THR A 111 -1.61 -12.42 -18.04
C THR A 111 -3.06 -12.70 -17.68
N MET A 112 -3.63 -12.02 -16.68
CA MET A 112 -5.00 -12.33 -16.23
C MET A 112 -6.05 -11.43 -16.85
N LEU A 113 -5.84 -10.11 -16.80
CA LEU A 113 -6.76 -9.13 -17.36
C LEU A 113 -6.50 -8.99 -18.86
N GLU A 114 -7.01 -9.96 -19.61
CA GLU A 114 -7.09 -9.94 -21.07
C GLU A 114 -8.13 -8.92 -21.56
N ALA A 115 -8.06 -8.56 -22.83
CA ALA A 115 -9.03 -7.66 -23.47
C ALA A 115 -10.46 -8.19 -23.30
N GLY A 116 -11.39 -7.31 -22.92
CA GLY A 116 -12.79 -7.62 -22.64
C GLY A 116 -13.09 -8.13 -21.23
N LYS A 117 -12.08 -8.40 -20.39
CA LYS A 117 -12.26 -8.85 -19.00
C LYS A 117 -12.34 -7.66 -18.02
N THR A 118 -12.92 -7.92 -16.86
CA THR A 118 -13.07 -6.96 -15.77
C THR A 118 -12.45 -7.53 -14.50
N ALA A 119 -11.82 -6.71 -13.68
CA ALA A 119 -11.30 -7.11 -12.38
C ALA A 119 -11.84 -6.24 -11.25
N VAL A 120 -12.09 -6.89 -10.11
CA VAL A 120 -12.30 -6.23 -8.82
C VAL A 120 -10.97 -6.24 -8.08
N VAL A 121 -10.51 -5.07 -7.67
CA VAL A 121 -9.32 -4.89 -6.82
C VAL A 121 -9.82 -4.49 -5.44
N ALA A 122 -9.42 -5.21 -4.39
CA ALA A 122 -9.88 -4.95 -3.04
C ALA A 122 -8.75 -5.09 -2.01
N GLU A 123 -8.78 -4.27 -0.97
CA GLU A 123 -7.98 -4.48 0.23
C GLU A 123 -8.85 -5.15 1.30
N VAL A 124 -8.43 -6.34 1.76
CA VAL A 124 -9.19 -7.14 2.73
C VAL A 124 -8.32 -7.66 3.87
N THR A 125 -8.92 -7.84 5.05
CA THR A 125 -8.39 -8.74 6.09
C THR A 125 -9.30 -9.96 6.18
N GLU A 126 -8.74 -11.15 5.99
CA GLU A 126 -9.44 -12.42 6.11
C GLU A 126 -8.63 -13.39 6.98
N ASN A 127 -9.30 -14.16 7.83
CA ASN A 127 -8.64 -15.22 8.63
C ASN A 127 -8.66 -16.56 7.89
N TRP A 128 -9.62 -16.73 6.99
CA TRP A 128 -9.84 -17.92 6.20
C TRP A 128 -10.21 -17.50 4.78
N THR A 129 -9.56 -18.09 3.77
CA THR A 129 -9.70 -17.67 2.38
C THR A 129 -10.88 -18.35 1.67
N THR A 130 -11.29 -19.53 2.14
CA THR A 130 -12.33 -20.36 1.50
C THR A 130 -13.66 -19.63 1.28
N PRO A 131 -14.20 -18.81 2.20
CA PRO A 131 -15.45 -18.10 1.96
C PRO A 131 -15.37 -17.13 0.77
N LEU A 132 -14.25 -16.41 0.64
CA LEU A 132 -14.01 -15.53 -0.51
C LEU A 132 -13.85 -16.37 -1.77
N ASP A 133 -12.96 -17.36 -1.74
CA ASP A 133 -12.62 -18.18 -2.90
C ASP A 133 -13.86 -18.87 -3.49
N ALA A 134 -14.66 -19.51 -2.64
CA ALA A 134 -15.87 -20.21 -3.07
C ALA A 134 -16.91 -19.28 -3.72
N ARG A 135 -17.12 -18.08 -3.15
CA ARG A 135 -18.06 -17.10 -3.74
C ARG A 135 -17.56 -16.54 -5.06
N MET A 136 -16.26 -16.22 -5.15
CA MET A 136 -15.69 -15.69 -6.38
C MET A 136 -15.64 -16.75 -7.48
N GLU A 137 -15.29 -17.99 -7.14
CA GLU A 137 -15.28 -19.13 -8.07
C GLU A 137 -16.69 -19.43 -8.60
N ALA A 138 -17.72 -19.39 -7.74
CA ALA A 138 -19.12 -19.54 -8.15
C ALA A 138 -19.58 -18.46 -9.14
N LEU A 139 -18.95 -17.28 -9.11
CA LEU A 139 -19.17 -16.19 -10.06
C LEU A 139 -18.28 -16.28 -11.32
N GLY A 140 -17.46 -17.33 -11.44
CA GLY A 140 -16.50 -17.50 -12.54
C GLY A 140 -15.25 -16.63 -12.41
N GLY A 141 -14.96 -16.15 -11.21
CA GLY A 141 -13.82 -15.29 -10.90
C GLY A 141 -12.55 -16.07 -10.63
N THR A 142 -11.43 -15.56 -11.11
CA THR A 142 -10.10 -16.06 -10.73
C THR A 142 -9.46 -15.13 -9.72
N VAL A 143 -9.17 -15.64 -8.52
CA VAL A 143 -8.66 -14.85 -7.39
C VAL A 143 -7.13 -14.88 -7.37
N MET A 144 -6.51 -13.71 -7.32
CA MET A 144 -5.09 -13.53 -7.01
C MET A 144 -4.93 -12.68 -5.75
N ARG A 145 -4.01 -13.10 -4.89
CA ARG A 145 -3.70 -12.41 -3.64
C ARG A 145 -2.24 -12.01 -3.59
N THR A 146 -1.98 -10.84 -3.03
CA THR A 146 -0.65 -10.44 -2.60
C THR A 146 -0.75 -9.83 -1.21
N TRP A 147 0.26 -10.11 -0.39
CA TRP A 147 0.41 -9.36 0.84
C TRP A 147 0.71 -7.91 0.48
N ARG A 148 0.17 -7.00 1.28
CA ARG A 148 0.68 -5.64 1.33
C ARG A 148 2.03 -5.73 2.03
N ALA A 149 3.10 -5.86 1.26
CA ALA A 149 4.43 -5.76 1.82
C ALA A 149 4.74 -4.28 1.99
N ASP A 150 5.19 -3.86 3.16
CA ASP A 150 5.52 -2.45 3.38
C ASP A 150 6.96 -2.20 2.99
N PHE A 151 7.21 -2.26 1.68
CA PHE A 151 8.52 -1.96 1.09
C PHE A 151 8.98 -0.56 1.49
N GLU A 152 8.08 0.40 1.62
CA GLU A 152 8.40 1.77 2.05
C GLU A 152 9.09 1.81 3.42
N ASP A 153 8.61 1.05 4.40
CA ASP A 153 9.18 1.04 5.75
C ASP A 153 10.63 0.50 5.71
N GLU A 154 10.86 -0.58 4.95
CA GLU A 154 12.19 -1.16 4.80
C GLU A 154 13.13 -0.24 4.01
N GLN A 155 12.64 0.44 2.98
CA GLN A 155 13.41 1.41 2.20
C GLN A 155 13.79 2.62 3.05
N ILE A 156 12.87 3.16 3.85
CA ILE A 156 13.16 4.26 4.79
C ILE A 156 14.24 3.81 5.79
N ALA A 157 14.11 2.61 6.35
CA ALA A 157 15.11 2.09 7.29
C ALA A 157 16.49 1.92 6.63
N LYS A 158 16.55 1.43 5.39
CA LYS A 158 17.79 1.29 4.61
C LYS A 158 18.39 2.64 4.23
N GLU A 159 17.56 3.59 3.79
CA GLU A 159 17.98 4.96 3.47
C GLU A 159 18.60 5.63 4.70
N LEU A 160 17.93 5.56 5.85
CA LEU A 160 18.45 6.09 7.12
C LEU A 160 19.78 5.44 7.51
N ALA A 161 19.88 4.11 7.39
CA ALA A 161 21.11 3.39 7.68
C ALA A 161 22.27 3.80 6.76
N ALA A 162 22.01 3.97 5.46
CA ALA A 162 23.01 4.40 4.47
C ALA A 162 23.46 5.85 4.72
N ARG A 163 22.52 6.77 4.95
CA ARG A 163 22.82 8.19 5.25
C ARG A 163 23.59 8.35 6.55
N ARG A 164 23.26 7.56 7.57
CA ARG A 164 24.01 7.51 8.83
C ARG A 164 25.46 7.07 8.59
N ALA A 165 25.68 6.01 7.81
CA ALA A 165 27.02 5.52 7.51
C ALA A 165 27.85 6.56 6.75
N GLU A 166 27.26 7.21 5.75
CA GLU A 166 27.87 8.32 5.00
C GLU A 166 28.28 9.48 5.92
N LEU A 167 27.39 9.89 6.84
CA LEU A 167 27.68 10.95 7.80
C LEU A 167 28.87 10.58 8.71
N GLN A 168 28.90 9.36 9.22
CA GLN A 168 29.98 8.89 10.11
C GLN A 168 31.33 8.83 9.38
N GLU A 169 31.34 8.39 8.12
CA GLU A 169 32.54 8.38 7.29
C GLU A 169 33.06 9.80 7.05
N LEU A 170 32.16 10.73 6.67
CA LEU A 170 32.52 12.15 6.47
C LEU A 170 33.01 12.81 7.77
N GLN A 171 32.41 12.51 8.93
CA GLN A 171 32.86 13.00 10.23
C GLN A 171 34.27 12.47 10.57
N ALA A 172 34.52 11.19 10.31
CA ALA A 172 35.83 10.57 10.54
C ALA A 172 36.91 11.11 9.60
N GLU A 173 36.57 11.37 8.33
CA GLU A 173 37.47 12.01 7.37
C GLU A 173 37.76 13.46 7.76
N TYR A 174 36.73 14.22 8.16
CA TYR A 174 36.86 15.59 8.61
C TYR A 174 37.78 15.71 9.84
N ALA A 175 37.71 14.75 10.77
CA ALA A 175 38.57 14.72 11.96
C ALA A 175 40.06 14.55 11.61
N LYS A 176 40.39 13.83 10.52
CA LYS A 176 41.76 13.54 10.07
C LYS A 176 42.29 14.51 9.02
N ALA A 177 41.41 15.32 8.41
CA ALA A 177 41.72 16.20 7.30
C ALA A 177 42.53 17.46 7.69
N ASN A 178 43.34 17.94 6.74
CA ASN A 178 44.02 19.24 6.83
C ASN A 178 43.04 20.41 6.55
N ALA A 179 43.50 21.66 6.69
CA ALA A 179 42.64 22.85 6.60
C ALA A 179 41.87 22.96 5.26
N ASP A 180 42.54 22.70 4.14
CA ASP A 180 41.93 22.80 2.80
C ASP A 180 40.91 21.67 2.55
N ALA A 181 41.22 20.46 2.99
CA ALA A 181 40.28 19.33 2.89
C ALA A 181 39.07 19.50 3.82
N LYS A 182 39.26 20.09 5.02
CA LYS A 182 38.15 20.41 5.94
C LYS A 182 37.13 21.36 5.33
N ALA A 183 37.55 22.38 4.57
CA ALA A 183 36.62 23.28 3.90
C ALA A 183 35.70 22.54 2.91
N ARG A 184 36.25 21.58 2.14
CA ARG A 184 35.48 20.76 1.19
C ARG A 184 34.59 19.74 1.89
N LEU A 185 35.10 19.11 2.95
CA LEU A 185 34.33 18.14 3.74
C LEU A 185 33.21 18.78 4.54
N LYS A 186 33.37 20.04 4.98
CA LYS A 186 32.31 20.80 5.63
C LYS A 186 31.07 20.92 4.75
N ALA A 187 31.25 21.26 3.47
CA ALA A 187 30.13 21.35 2.53
C ALA A 187 29.42 19.99 2.34
N LYS A 188 30.18 18.89 2.26
CA LYS A 188 29.61 17.53 2.18
C LYS A 188 28.86 17.14 3.46
N LEU A 189 29.41 17.47 4.63
CA LEU A 189 28.75 17.23 5.92
C LEU A 189 27.44 18.01 6.05
N ASP A 190 27.44 19.28 5.64
CA ASP A 190 26.23 20.11 5.67
C ASP A 190 25.15 19.55 4.71
N GLN A 191 25.56 19.05 3.52
CA GLN A 191 24.66 18.35 2.60
C GLN A 191 24.12 17.05 3.20
N ALA A 192 24.98 16.19 3.75
CA ALA A 192 24.56 14.93 4.36
C ALA A 192 23.57 15.16 5.52
N LYS A 193 23.81 16.18 6.35
CA LYS A 193 22.87 16.59 7.41
C LYS A 193 21.53 17.08 6.84
N SER A 194 21.55 17.85 5.76
CA SER A 194 20.35 18.29 5.04
C SER A 194 19.53 17.10 4.52
N ASP A 195 20.20 16.13 3.89
CA ASP A 195 19.55 14.92 3.36
C ASP A 195 18.95 14.07 4.48
N ILE A 196 19.62 13.94 5.62
CA ILE A 196 19.07 13.27 6.81
C ILE A 196 17.83 14.01 7.34
N ASN A 197 17.83 15.34 7.38
CA ASN A 197 16.65 16.11 7.79
C ASN A 197 15.48 15.94 6.81
N GLN A 198 15.74 15.74 5.51
CA GLN A 198 14.70 15.41 4.54
C GLN A 198 14.16 13.99 4.75
N ALA A 199 15.04 13.03 5.02
CA ALA A 199 14.65 11.67 5.37
C ALA A 199 13.82 11.63 6.67
N GLU A 200 14.13 12.47 7.66
CA GLU A 200 13.32 12.64 8.88
C GLU A 200 11.89 13.07 8.56
N LYS A 201 11.72 14.09 7.70
CA LYS A 201 10.39 14.57 7.31
C LYS A 201 9.58 13.47 6.64
N ARG A 202 10.19 12.71 5.72
CA ARG A 202 9.54 11.56 5.08
C ARG A 202 9.13 10.50 6.09
N LEU A 203 10.01 10.19 7.03
CA LEU A 203 9.70 9.27 8.12
C LEU A 203 8.53 9.77 8.98
N GLN A 204 8.50 11.05 9.35
CA GLN A 204 7.41 11.63 10.13
C GLN A 204 6.08 11.53 9.38
N THR A 205 6.03 11.95 8.12
CA THR A 205 4.84 11.80 7.27
C THR A 205 4.40 10.35 7.13
N ARG A 206 5.35 9.41 7.02
CA ARG A 206 5.05 7.98 6.97
C ARG A 206 4.43 7.47 8.27
N LEU A 207 5.00 7.82 9.42
CA LEU A 207 4.45 7.46 10.72
C LEU A 207 3.03 8.02 10.92
N GLU A 208 2.80 9.28 10.56
CA GLU A 208 1.47 9.92 10.61
C GLU A 208 0.47 9.22 9.68
N THR A 209 0.91 8.84 8.48
CA THR A 209 0.09 8.11 7.50
C THR A 209 -0.27 6.73 8.05
N MET A 210 0.69 6.00 8.60
CA MET A 210 0.45 4.68 9.21
C MET A 210 -0.52 4.75 10.38
N GLU A 211 -0.43 5.78 11.23
CA GLU A 211 -1.39 6.03 12.32
C GLU A 211 -2.79 6.36 11.78
N THR A 212 -2.88 7.21 10.76
CA THR A 212 -4.15 7.58 10.11
C THR A 212 -4.83 6.37 9.46
N GLU A 213 -4.08 5.55 8.73
CA GLU A 213 -4.58 4.31 8.15
C GLU A 213 -5.05 3.33 9.22
N LEU A 214 -4.28 3.17 10.32
CA LEU A 214 -4.69 2.30 11.42
C LEU A 214 -6.01 2.78 12.02
N HIS A 215 -6.14 4.08 12.31
CA HIS A 215 -7.36 4.63 12.89
C HIS A 215 -8.57 4.39 11.99
N ALA A 216 -8.42 4.62 10.67
CA ALA A 216 -9.48 4.37 9.71
C ALA A 216 -9.87 2.88 9.65
N LYS A 217 -8.87 1.97 9.63
CA LYS A 217 -9.12 0.52 9.58
C LYS A 217 -9.77 0.01 10.87
N ILE A 218 -9.37 0.54 12.02
CA ILE A 218 -10.00 0.23 13.30
C ILE A 218 -11.44 0.75 13.30
N ALA A 219 -11.70 1.98 12.86
CA ALA A 219 -13.04 2.53 12.80
C ALA A 219 -13.98 1.66 11.94
N GLU A 220 -13.51 1.19 10.78
CA GLU A 220 -14.29 0.29 9.93
C GLU A 220 -14.53 -1.07 10.60
N LEU A 221 -13.53 -1.65 11.26
CA LEU A 221 -13.69 -2.87 12.05
C LEU A 221 -14.67 -2.67 13.22
N GLU A 222 -14.68 -1.51 13.88
CA GLU A 222 -15.60 -1.23 14.98
C GLU A 222 -17.03 -1.07 14.49
N LYS A 223 -17.24 -0.42 13.35
CA LYS A 223 -18.52 -0.34 12.66
C LYS A 223 -19.02 -1.72 12.27
N GLN A 224 -18.16 -2.54 11.65
CA GLN A 224 -18.46 -3.92 11.32
C GLN A 224 -18.83 -4.74 12.56
N ARG A 225 -18.06 -4.60 13.66
CA ARG A 225 -18.29 -5.28 14.94
C ARG A 225 -19.65 -4.91 15.53
N ALA A 226 -20.07 -3.65 15.40
CA ALA A 226 -21.36 -3.19 15.93
C ALA A 226 -22.55 -3.91 15.28
N ALA A 227 -22.45 -4.23 13.98
CA ALA A 227 -23.47 -4.94 13.22
C ALA A 227 -23.34 -6.48 13.26
N ALA A 228 -22.19 -7.01 13.68
CA ALA A 228 -21.87 -8.44 13.62
C ALA A 228 -22.52 -9.29 14.73
N GLN A 229 -22.68 -10.60 14.48
CA GLN A 229 -23.07 -11.59 15.50
C GLN A 229 -21.91 -11.97 16.43
N ALA A 230 -22.19 -12.67 17.54
CA ALA A 230 -21.22 -12.96 18.61
C ALA A 230 -19.90 -13.60 18.11
N GLU A 231 -19.98 -14.63 17.25
CA GLU A 231 -18.78 -15.29 16.70
C GLU A 231 -17.96 -14.35 15.80
N ALA A 232 -18.64 -13.58 14.94
CA ALA A 232 -18.01 -12.59 14.08
C ALA A 232 -17.37 -11.45 14.89
N LYS A 233 -17.99 -11.00 15.99
CA LYS A 233 -17.41 -10.00 16.91
C LYS A 233 -16.07 -10.47 17.48
N GLN A 234 -15.95 -11.74 17.85
CA GLN A 234 -14.69 -12.29 18.36
C GLN A 234 -13.59 -12.25 17.30
N LYS A 235 -13.90 -12.68 16.06
CA LYS A 235 -12.95 -12.61 14.93
C LYS A 235 -12.53 -11.17 14.62
N ILE A 236 -13.47 -10.23 14.66
CA ILE A 236 -13.19 -8.81 14.44
C ILE A 236 -12.30 -8.22 15.55
N ASN A 237 -12.55 -8.56 16.81
CA ASN A 237 -11.67 -8.13 17.92
C ASN A 237 -10.23 -8.65 17.76
N GLN A 238 -10.06 -9.89 17.30
CA GLN A 238 -8.73 -10.44 16.97
C GLN A 238 -8.05 -9.65 15.85
N ARG A 239 -8.80 -9.24 14.81
CA ARG A 239 -8.28 -8.39 13.72
C ARG A 239 -7.84 -7.02 14.23
N ILE A 240 -8.64 -6.38 15.10
CA ILE A 240 -8.29 -5.09 15.73
C ILE A 240 -6.97 -5.24 16.51
N ALA A 241 -6.85 -6.28 17.33
CA ALA A 241 -5.63 -6.53 18.12
C ALA A 241 -4.41 -6.76 17.22
N ALA A 242 -4.57 -7.58 16.17
CA ALA A 242 -3.49 -7.86 15.23
C ALA A 242 -3.02 -6.61 14.46
N LEU A 243 -3.95 -5.73 14.06
CA LEU A 243 -3.59 -4.47 13.39
C LEU A 243 -2.81 -3.52 14.30
N ARG A 244 -3.21 -3.41 15.58
CA ARG A 244 -2.49 -2.57 16.56
C ARG A 244 -1.07 -3.09 16.80
N ALA A 245 -0.92 -4.39 16.99
CA ALA A 245 0.39 -5.03 17.21
C ALA A 245 1.32 -4.89 15.99
N ASP A 246 0.75 -4.98 14.78
CA ASP A 246 1.49 -4.78 13.54
C ASP A 246 2.04 -3.35 13.42
N LEU A 247 1.19 -2.34 13.66
CA LEU A 247 1.62 -0.94 13.65
C LEU A 247 2.71 -0.67 14.69
N GLU A 248 2.54 -1.17 15.91
CA GLU A 248 3.52 -1.00 16.98
C GLU A 248 4.88 -1.57 16.58
N THR A 249 4.89 -2.77 16.01
CA THR A 249 6.12 -3.43 15.53
C THR A 249 6.80 -2.61 14.43
N ARG A 250 6.04 -2.13 13.45
CA ARG A 250 6.59 -1.41 12.29
C ARG A 250 7.04 -0.01 12.64
N SER A 251 6.20 0.76 13.33
CA SER A 251 6.54 2.09 13.81
C SER A 251 7.73 2.04 14.79
N GLY A 252 7.83 0.99 15.62
CA GLY A 252 8.97 0.76 16.50
C GLY A 252 10.29 0.59 15.75
N LYS A 253 10.32 -0.24 14.69
CA LYS A 253 11.52 -0.41 13.83
C LYS A 253 11.96 0.89 13.19
N LEU A 254 11.02 1.66 12.65
CA LEU A 254 11.30 2.95 12.03
C LEU A 254 11.82 3.98 13.05
N LYS A 255 11.19 4.08 14.22
CA LYS A 255 11.64 4.94 15.32
C LYS A 255 13.04 4.56 15.82
N GLN A 256 13.36 3.27 15.86
CA GLN A 256 14.69 2.78 16.23
C GLN A 256 15.74 3.17 15.18
N ALA A 257 15.44 2.98 13.88
CA ALA A 257 16.34 3.39 12.79
C ALA A 257 16.64 4.91 12.84
N TRP A 258 15.61 5.71 13.16
CA TRP A 258 15.77 7.15 13.36
C TRP A 258 16.61 7.50 14.58
N ALA A 259 16.38 6.87 15.73
CA ALA A 259 17.13 7.14 16.96
C ALA A 259 18.65 6.96 16.74
N LEU A 260 19.02 5.87 16.08
CA LEU A 260 20.40 5.58 15.68
C LEU A 260 21.00 6.63 14.74
N THR A 261 20.19 7.19 13.84
CA THR A 261 20.61 8.26 12.91
C THR A 261 20.80 9.58 13.66
N LYS A 262 19.92 9.89 14.61
CA LYS A 262 20.00 11.08 15.46
C LYS A 262 21.24 11.07 16.37
N GLU A 263 21.63 9.92 16.89
CA GLU A 263 22.89 9.77 17.65
C GLU A 263 24.11 10.14 16.80
N ALA A 264 24.15 9.70 15.54
CA ALA A 264 25.25 10.06 14.62
C ALA A 264 25.26 11.55 14.25
N LEU A 265 24.10 12.20 14.16
CA LEU A 265 24.00 13.66 13.95
C LEU A 265 24.57 14.47 15.12
N ALA A 266 24.50 13.93 16.33
CA ALA A 266 24.95 14.59 17.56
C ALA A 266 26.45 14.36 17.87
N ALA A 267 27.09 13.39 17.20
CA ALA A 267 28.52 13.07 17.32
C ALA A 267 29.42 14.03 16.52
#